data_AF-A0A1H9XAR2-F1
#
_entry.id   AF-A0A1H9XAR2-F1
#
_cell.length_a   1.000
_cell.length_b   1.000
_cell.length_c   1.000
_cell.angle_alpha   90.00
_cell.angle_beta   90.00
_cell.angle_gamma   90.00
#
_symmetry.space_group_name_H-M   'P 1'
#
loop_
_entity.id
_entity.type
_entity.pdbx_description
1 polymer ?
#
loop_
_entity_poly.entity_id
_entity_poly.type
_entity_poly.pdbx_seq_one_letter_code
_entity_poly.pdbx_strand_id
1 'polypeptide(L)'
;MALRLKLGNYETQSTDSLGRTWVGYFPRMTEHEAWAAGRGLWKMSAERAARQRFALIVGEGLVRAVGEIATLSVHGTPTGQRIALEGHVLPEGHPVRDTWLGRPDPVDNGSQNPIAYCELPEEQPFLLRPCACGCGEDTDRDFKPGHDIRAIQARVRDHFGSSPLTFITWIDTTLADNDTTPGAPATVDRAAGAPVPSRR
;
A
#
# COMPACT_ATOMS: atom_id res chain seq x y z
N MET A 1 0.82 -2.21 -13.54
CA MET A 1 1.72 -1.06 -13.72
C MET A 1 2.61 -0.97 -12.49
N ALA A 2 3.80 -0.40 -12.68
CA ALA A 2 4.74 -0.08 -11.62
C ALA A 2 4.90 1.43 -11.49
N LEU A 3 5.24 1.86 -10.29
CA LEU A 3 5.52 3.25 -9.97
C LEU A 3 6.99 3.59 -10.26
N ARG A 4 7.25 4.57 -11.12
CA ARG A 4 8.60 5.10 -11.36
C ARG A 4 8.82 6.39 -10.54
N LEU A 5 9.91 6.44 -9.79
CA LEU A 5 10.31 7.57 -8.97
C LEU A 5 11.72 8.04 -9.35
N LYS A 6 11.82 9.26 -9.87
CA LYS A 6 13.10 9.87 -10.27
C LYS A 6 13.68 10.69 -9.14
N LEU A 7 14.87 10.33 -8.71
CA LEU A 7 15.66 11.07 -7.74
C LEU A 7 16.32 12.29 -8.39
N GLY A 8 16.33 13.39 -7.65
CA GLY A 8 17.17 14.55 -7.96
C GLY A 8 18.62 14.33 -7.50
N ASN A 9 19.40 15.38 -7.54
CA ASN A 9 20.78 15.35 -7.05
C ASN A 9 20.82 15.09 -5.54
N TYR A 10 21.87 14.42 -5.09
CA TYR A 10 22.11 14.20 -3.68
C TYR A 10 22.14 15.52 -2.89
N GLU A 11 21.41 15.55 -1.77
CA GLU A 11 21.38 16.67 -0.84
C GLU A 11 21.27 16.16 0.60
N THR A 12 22.07 16.73 1.50
CA THR A 12 21.96 16.48 2.94
C THR A 12 20.77 17.23 3.53
N GLN A 13 19.99 16.56 4.36
CA GLN A 13 18.79 17.13 4.97
C GLN A 13 18.94 17.16 6.49
N SER A 14 18.58 18.30 7.10
CA SER A 14 18.54 18.46 8.57
C SER A 14 17.11 18.42 9.12
N THR A 15 16.10 18.63 8.28
CA THR A 15 14.69 18.75 8.67
C THR A 15 13.76 17.95 7.76
N ASP A 16 14.12 16.70 7.43
CA ASP A 16 13.26 15.81 6.65
C ASP A 16 12.17 15.20 7.52
N SER A 17 10.92 15.21 7.04
CA SER A 17 9.78 14.70 7.82
C SER A 17 9.79 13.18 8.02
N LEU A 18 10.63 12.43 7.29
CA LEU A 18 10.88 11.01 7.55
C LEU A 18 12.16 10.77 8.39
N GLY A 19 12.76 11.84 8.95
CA GLY A 19 13.97 11.78 9.75
C GLY A 19 15.22 11.39 8.96
N ARG A 20 15.21 11.56 7.63
CA ARG A 20 16.37 11.20 6.79
C ARG A 20 17.44 12.29 6.87
N THR A 21 18.69 11.85 6.87
CA THR A 21 19.86 12.72 6.83
C THR A 21 20.23 13.16 5.42
N TRP A 22 19.64 12.55 4.39
CA TRP A 22 19.90 12.85 2.98
C TRP A 22 18.74 12.42 2.07
N VAL A 23 18.70 13.02 0.88
CA VAL A 23 17.77 12.72 -0.22
C VAL A 23 18.52 12.77 -1.55
N GLY A 24 17.84 12.37 -2.64
CA GLY A 24 18.42 12.36 -3.98
C GLY A 24 19.36 11.18 -4.22
N TYR A 25 20.15 11.26 -5.30
CA TYR A 25 21.00 10.18 -5.77
C TYR A 25 22.46 10.65 -5.98
N PHE A 26 23.42 9.74 -5.75
CA PHE A 26 24.81 9.87 -6.22
C PHE A 26 25.35 8.54 -6.76
N PRO A 27 26.33 8.54 -7.69
CA PRO A 27 26.78 7.35 -8.46
C PRO A 27 27.24 6.11 -7.67
N ARG A 28 27.55 6.25 -6.39
CA ARG A 28 28.11 5.19 -5.54
C ARG A 28 27.10 4.64 -4.53
N MET A 29 25.84 5.06 -4.59
CA MET A 29 24.79 4.48 -3.77
C MET A 29 24.58 3.01 -4.14
N THR A 30 24.43 2.19 -3.11
CA THR A 30 23.91 0.84 -3.22
C THR A 30 22.43 0.87 -3.62
N GLU A 31 21.91 -0.27 -4.07
CA GLU A 31 20.49 -0.44 -4.36
C GLU A 31 19.60 -0.13 -3.14
N HIS A 32 20.01 -0.59 -1.96
CA HIS A 32 19.28 -0.32 -0.71
C HIS A 32 19.27 1.16 -0.34
N GLU A 33 20.38 1.87 -0.57
CA GLU A 33 20.43 3.32 -0.38
C GLU A 33 19.52 4.03 -1.38
N ALA A 34 19.59 3.68 -2.67
CA ALA A 34 18.70 4.23 -3.67
C ALA A 34 17.21 3.99 -3.32
N TRP A 35 16.85 2.80 -2.84
CA TRP A 35 15.51 2.51 -2.30
C TRP A 35 15.15 3.39 -1.10
N ALA A 36 16.06 3.52 -0.13
CA ALA A 36 15.83 4.34 1.06
C ALA A 36 15.64 5.83 0.73
N ALA A 37 16.34 6.35 -0.29
CA ALA A 37 16.11 7.69 -0.83
C ALA A 37 14.77 7.79 -1.56
N GLY A 38 14.52 6.81 -2.42
CA GLY A 38 13.38 6.73 -3.34
C GLY A 38 12.05 6.57 -2.64
N ARG A 39 11.99 5.85 -1.52
CA ARG A 39 10.75 5.64 -0.76
C ARG A 39 10.17 6.91 -0.08
N GLY A 40 10.82 8.05 -0.27
CA GLY A 40 10.56 9.34 0.38
C GLY A 40 9.16 9.93 0.22
N LEU A 41 8.99 11.20 0.59
CA LEU A 41 7.69 11.88 0.57
C LEU A 41 7.33 12.48 -0.78
N TRP A 42 6.39 11.86 -1.46
CA TRP A 42 5.96 12.27 -2.79
C TRP A 42 4.57 12.89 -2.79
N LYS A 43 4.33 13.84 -3.71
CA LYS A 43 2.98 14.33 -4.00
C LYS A 43 2.37 13.49 -5.11
N MET A 44 1.63 12.46 -4.73
CA MET A 44 0.91 11.58 -5.65
C MET A 44 -0.48 11.22 -5.10
N SER A 45 -1.32 10.62 -5.95
CA SER A 45 -2.61 10.07 -5.55
C SER A 45 -2.41 8.76 -4.78
N ALA A 46 -2.93 8.69 -3.56
CA ALA A 46 -2.91 7.48 -2.74
C ALA A 46 -3.63 6.32 -3.43
N GLU A 47 -4.78 6.61 -4.06
CA GLU A 47 -5.55 5.61 -4.79
C GLU A 47 -4.76 5.00 -5.94
N ARG A 48 -4.06 5.82 -6.74
CA ARG A 48 -3.25 5.31 -7.84
C ARG A 48 -2.04 4.54 -7.33
N ALA A 49 -1.34 5.07 -6.33
CA ALA A 49 -0.18 4.41 -5.74
C ALA A 49 -0.55 3.05 -5.11
N ALA A 50 -1.71 2.95 -4.45
CA ALA A 50 -2.17 1.73 -3.77
C ALA A 50 -2.45 0.56 -4.73
N ARG A 51 -2.65 0.85 -6.03
CA ARG A 51 -2.82 -0.18 -7.06
C ARG A 51 -1.49 -0.72 -7.60
N GLN A 52 -0.36 -0.11 -7.21
CA GLN A 52 0.96 -0.50 -7.72
C GLN A 52 1.59 -1.49 -6.75
N ARG A 53 2.13 -2.58 -7.30
CA ARG A 53 2.85 -3.59 -6.52
C ARG A 53 4.35 -3.34 -6.49
N PHE A 54 4.92 -2.82 -7.58
CA PHE A 54 6.34 -2.59 -7.71
C PHE A 54 6.68 -1.11 -7.90
N ALA A 55 7.88 -0.74 -7.47
CA ALA A 55 8.45 0.57 -7.72
C ALA A 55 9.86 0.48 -8.31
N LEU A 56 10.14 1.37 -9.26
CA LEU A 56 11.45 1.62 -9.85
C LEU A 56 11.98 2.96 -9.35
N ILE A 57 13.15 2.96 -8.73
CA ILE A 57 13.86 4.18 -8.36
C ILE A 57 14.89 4.49 -9.42
N VAL A 58 14.80 5.67 -10.02
CA VAL A 58 15.66 6.12 -11.11
C VAL A 58 16.60 7.22 -10.61
N GLY A 59 17.89 7.09 -10.90
CA GLY A 59 18.92 8.09 -10.61
C GLY A 59 19.89 8.18 -11.78
N GLU A 60 20.15 9.40 -12.26
CA GLU A 60 20.96 9.64 -13.47
C GLU A 60 20.48 8.87 -14.72
N GLY A 61 19.16 8.77 -14.89
CA GLY A 61 18.56 8.13 -16.07
C GLY A 61 18.63 6.60 -16.08
N LEU A 62 19.16 5.97 -15.02
CA LEU A 62 19.19 4.52 -14.85
C LEU A 62 18.33 4.10 -13.66
N VAL A 63 17.76 2.90 -13.73
CA VAL A 63 17.09 2.24 -12.60
C VAL A 63 18.16 1.82 -11.59
N ARG A 64 18.08 2.36 -10.38
CA ARG A 64 19.05 2.16 -9.29
C ARG A 64 18.50 1.27 -8.18
N ALA A 65 17.18 1.13 -8.09
CA ALA A 65 16.55 0.14 -7.24
C ALA A 65 15.22 -0.33 -7.80
N VAL A 66 14.92 -1.60 -7.53
CA VAL A 66 13.64 -2.23 -7.83
C VAL A 66 13.10 -2.83 -6.54
N GLY A 67 11.89 -2.46 -6.14
CA GLY A 67 11.32 -2.93 -4.88
C GLY A 67 9.83 -3.24 -4.97
N GLU A 68 9.37 -4.05 -4.02
CA GLU A 68 7.96 -4.31 -3.79
C GLU A 68 7.40 -3.29 -2.78
N ILE A 69 6.23 -2.75 -3.09
CA ILE A 69 5.46 -1.87 -2.22
C ILE A 69 4.59 -2.77 -1.34
N ALA A 70 4.85 -2.78 -0.04
CA ALA A 70 4.04 -3.51 0.93
C ALA A 70 2.84 -2.67 1.38
N THR A 71 3.09 -1.41 1.74
CA THR A 71 2.05 -0.47 2.17
C THR A 71 2.42 0.96 1.79
N LEU A 72 1.47 1.89 1.97
CA LEU A 72 1.68 3.32 1.79
C LEU A 72 1.43 4.03 3.12
N SER A 73 2.32 4.95 3.47
CA SER A 73 2.17 5.82 4.64
C SER A 73 1.87 7.24 4.20
N VAL A 74 0.83 7.87 4.79
CA VAL A 74 0.43 9.25 4.49
C VAL A 74 0.97 10.16 5.57
N HIS A 75 1.69 11.21 5.15
CA HIS A 75 2.34 12.16 6.04
C HIS A 75 1.83 13.57 5.77
N GLY A 76 1.45 14.27 6.83
CA GLY A 76 1.15 15.71 6.76
C GLY A 76 2.44 16.52 6.67
N THR A 77 2.55 17.38 5.67
CA THR A 77 3.64 18.37 5.56
C THR A 77 3.06 19.78 5.51
N PRO A 78 3.87 20.83 5.73
CA PRO A 78 3.40 22.23 5.59
C PRO A 78 2.80 22.54 4.21
N THR A 79 3.13 21.73 3.19
CA THR A 79 2.66 21.90 1.80
C THR A 79 1.53 20.93 1.42
N GLY A 80 0.94 20.24 2.41
CA GLY A 80 -0.14 19.27 2.22
C GLY A 80 0.29 17.82 2.47
N GLN A 81 -0.59 16.88 2.13
CA GLN A 81 -0.33 15.46 2.30
C GLN A 81 0.70 14.94 1.29
N ARG A 82 1.60 14.10 1.78
CA ARG A 82 2.61 13.39 1.00
C ARG A 82 2.55 11.90 1.31
N ILE A 83 3.00 11.09 0.37
CA ILE A 83 2.95 9.63 0.46
C ILE A 83 4.37 9.10 0.46
N ALA A 84 4.66 8.24 1.43
CA ALA A 84 5.86 7.43 1.46
C ALA A 84 5.52 5.99 1.06
N LEU A 85 6.47 5.33 0.41
CA LEU A 85 6.36 3.91 0.11
C LEU A 85 6.96 3.13 1.28
N GLU A 86 6.24 2.14 1.78
CA GLU A 86 6.78 1.17 2.72
C GLU A 86 6.94 -0.17 2.01
N GLY A 87 8.13 -0.74 2.07
CA GLY A 87 8.46 -1.92 1.30
C GLY A 87 9.95 -2.20 1.29
N HIS A 88 10.36 -3.10 0.43
CA HIS A 88 11.73 -3.60 0.40
C HIS A 88 12.22 -3.80 -1.04
N VAL A 89 13.54 -3.74 -1.20
CA VAL A 89 14.22 -4.12 -2.43
C VAL A 89 13.93 -5.58 -2.73
N LEU A 90 13.65 -5.89 -3.99
CA LEU A 90 13.41 -7.26 -4.42
C LEU A 90 14.70 -8.10 -4.29
N PRO A 91 14.60 -9.39 -3.97
CA PRO A 91 15.78 -10.25 -3.88
C PRO A 91 16.41 -10.51 -5.27
N GLU A 92 17.67 -10.92 -5.27
CA GLU A 92 18.33 -11.45 -6.46
C GLU A 92 17.60 -12.69 -6.99
N GLY A 93 17.48 -12.81 -8.32
CA GLY A 93 16.69 -13.86 -8.96
C GLY A 93 15.23 -13.48 -9.20
N HIS A 94 14.77 -12.33 -8.69
CA HIS A 94 13.42 -11.86 -8.96
C HIS A 94 13.33 -11.30 -10.40
N PRO A 95 12.42 -11.79 -11.26
CA PRO A 95 12.36 -11.42 -12.68
C PRO A 95 12.26 -9.91 -12.94
N VAL A 96 11.41 -9.21 -12.18
CA VAL A 96 11.25 -7.74 -12.30
C VAL A 96 12.56 -7.00 -11.96
N ARG A 97 13.29 -7.46 -10.93
CA ARG A 97 14.55 -6.83 -10.54
C ARG A 97 15.64 -7.08 -11.57
N ASP A 98 15.84 -8.34 -11.95
CA ASP A 98 16.94 -8.74 -12.82
C ASP A 98 16.79 -8.15 -14.22
N THR A 99 15.57 -7.92 -14.68
CA THR A 99 15.33 -7.24 -15.96
C THR A 99 15.66 -5.76 -15.88
N TRP A 100 15.23 -5.06 -14.83
CA TRP A 100 15.19 -3.60 -14.79
C TRP A 100 16.37 -2.94 -14.09
N LEU A 101 17.00 -3.59 -13.10
CA LEU A 101 18.11 -2.99 -12.36
C LEU A 101 19.26 -2.62 -13.32
N GLY A 102 19.71 -1.37 -13.26
CA GLY A 102 20.77 -0.83 -14.13
C GLY A 102 20.32 -0.49 -15.56
N ARG A 103 19.07 -0.74 -15.95
CA ARG A 103 18.54 -0.34 -17.27
C ARG A 103 18.22 1.15 -17.32
N PRO A 104 18.11 1.74 -18.53
CA PRO A 104 17.57 3.09 -18.70
C PRO A 104 16.16 3.25 -18.09
N ASP A 105 15.81 4.49 -17.69
CA ASP A 105 14.47 4.85 -17.24
C ASP A 105 13.42 4.44 -18.31
N PRO A 106 12.48 3.55 -17.98
CA PRO A 106 11.45 3.10 -18.94
C PRO A 106 10.50 4.22 -19.37
N VAL A 107 10.50 5.35 -18.66
CA VAL A 107 9.59 6.48 -18.91
C VAL A 107 10.38 7.77 -19.05
N ASP A 108 11.47 7.78 -19.81
CA ASP A 108 12.15 9.02 -20.15
C ASP A 108 11.40 9.78 -21.26
N ASN A 109 10.38 10.53 -20.87
CA ASN A 109 9.54 11.33 -21.77
C ASN A 109 9.83 12.83 -21.70
N GLY A 110 10.99 13.23 -21.14
CA GLY A 110 11.39 14.63 -20.95
C GLY A 110 10.57 15.39 -19.89
N SER A 111 9.59 14.75 -19.25
CA SER A 111 8.81 15.37 -18.17
C SER A 111 9.67 15.67 -16.96
N GLN A 112 9.47 16.86 -16.38
CA GLN A 112 10.08 17.23 -15.11
C GLN A 112 9.34 16.61 -13.91
N ASN A 113 8.21 15.92 -14.12
CA ASN A 113 7.54 15.22 -13.04
C ASN A 113 8.36 13.99 -12.62
N PRO A 114 8.86 13.94 -11.36
CA PRO A 114 9.67 12.82 -10.93
C PRO A 114 8.86 11.53 -10.79
N ILE A 115 7.53 11.61 -10.78
CA ILE A 115 6.63 10.47 -10.60
C ILE A 115 6.00 10.10 -11.94
N ALA A 116 6.13 8.84 -12.32
CA ALA A 116 5.49 8.27 -13.49
C ALA A 116 4.95 6.86 -13.20
N TYR A 117 4.10 6.36 -14.09
CA TYR A 117 3.56 5.01 -14.04
C TYR A 117 3.92 4.31 -15.34
N CYS A 118 4.40 3.08 -15.25
CA CYS A 118 4.84 2.30 -16.41
C CYS A 118 4.27 0.89 -16.38
N GLU A 119 4.17 0.29 -17.54
CA GLU A 119 3.89 -1.15 -17.64
C GLU A 119 5.22 -1.89 -17.62
N LEU A 120 5.34 -2.87 -16.71
CA LEU A 120 6.47 -3.78 -16.68
C LEU A 120 5.94 -5.16 -17.08
N PRO A 121 6.25 -5.69 -18.29
CA PRO A 121 5.75 -7.01 -18.69
C PRO A 121 6.06 -8.11 -17.66
N GLU A 122 7.20 -8.02 -16.98
CA GLU A 122 7.66 -8.97 -15.96
C GLU A 122 6.79 -8.95 -14.69
N GLU A 123 5.99 -7.91 -14.49
CA GLU A 123 5.10 -7.81 -13.33
C GLU A 123 3.81 -8.61 -13.52
N GLN A 124 3.41 -8.90 -14.76
CA GLN A 124 2.11 -9.51 -15.05
C GLN A 124 1.87 -10.81 -14.27
N PRO A 125 2.82 -11.76 -14.18
CA PRO A 125 2.63 -12.98 -13.40
C PRO A 125 2.35 -12.73 -11.91
N PHE A 126 2.80 -11.58 -11.40
CA PHE A 126 2.63 -11.18 -10.00
C PHE A 126 1.34 -10.36 -9.78
N LEU A 127 0.69 -9.88 -10.85
CA LEU A 127 -0.62 -9.22 -10.75
C LEU A 127 -1.76 -10.22 -10.87
N LEU A 128 -1.52 -11.36 -11.49
CA LEU A 128 -2.51 -12.42 -11.64
C LEU A 128 -2.83 -13.07 -10.29
N ARG A 129 -4.11 -13.06 -9.94
CA ARG A 129 -4.68 -13.71 -8.76
C ARG A 129 -5.97 -14.44 -9.15
N PRO A 130 -6.34 -15.50 -8.44
CA PRO A 130 -7.61 -16.18 -8.68
C PRO A 130 -8.77 -15.19 -8.54
N CYS A 131 -9.69 -15.21 -9.51
CA CYS A 131 -10.88 -14.39 -9.47
C CYS A 131 -11.71 -14.70 -8.21
N ALA A 132 -12.01 -13.69 -7.40
CA ALA A 132 -12.71 -13.83 -6.13
C ALA A 132 -14.17 -14.33 -6.25
N CYS A 133 -14.71 -14.38 -7.48
CA CYS A 133 -15.99 -15.06 -7.71
C CYS A 133 -15.93 -16.58 -7.50
N GLY A 134 -14.73 -17.18 -7.55
CA GLY A 134 -14.52 -18.62 -7.40
C GLY A 134 -14.55 -19.42 -8.71
N CYS A 135 -14.42 -18.77 -9.88
CA CYS A 135 -14.48 -19.46 -11.17
C CYS A 135 -13.20 -20.26 -11.53
N GLY A 136 -12.13 -20.14 -10.73
CA GLY A 136 -10.86 -20.83 -10.97
C GLY A 136 -9.98 -20.21 -12.05
N GLU A 137 -10.36 -19.05 -12.61
CA GLU A 137 -9.55 -18.31 -13.57
C GLU A 137 -8.80 -17.17 -12.90
N ASP A 138 -7.59 -16.86 -13.38
CA ASP A 138 -6.81 -15.73 -12.89
C ASP A 138 -7.21 -14.40 -13.54
N THR A 139 -6.98 -13.31 -12.81
CA THR A 139 -7.20 -11.93 -13.25
C THR A 139 -6.27 -10.97 -12.52
N ASP A 140 -5.99 -9.82 -13.13
CA ASP A 140 -5.26 -8.68 -12.54
C ASP A 140 -6.13 -7.84 -11.56
N ARG A 141 -7.39 -8.22 -11.32
CA ARG A 141 -8.38 -7.53 -10.48
C ARG A 141 -8.91 -8.47 -9.38
N ASP A 142 -9.73 -7.96 -8.46
CA ASP A 142 -10.41 -8.84 -7.50
C ASP A 142 -11.41 -9.76 -8.22
N PHE A 143 -12.06 -9.22 -9.25
CA PHE A 143 -13.02 -9.94 -10.10
C PHE A 143 -12.71 -9.69 -11.57
N LYS A 144 -12.87 -10.73 -12.40
CA LYS A 144 -12.97 -10.54 -13.86
C LYS A 144 -14.13 -9.60 -14.18
N PRO A 145 -14.10 -8.89 -15.32
CA PRO A 145 -15.20 -8.01 -15.71
C PRO A 145 -16.58 -8.68 -15.61
N GLY A 146 -17.47 -8.13 -14.79
CA GLY A 146 -18.83 -8.63 -14.54
C GLY A 146 -18.94 -9.82 -13.57
N HIS A 147 -17.82 -10.35 -13.06
CA HIS A 147 -17.83 -11.48 -12.13
C HIS A 147 -18.17 -11.07 -10.69
N ASP A 148 -18.04 -9.78 -10.35
CA ASP A 148 -18.48 -9.17 -9.10
C ASP A 148 -20.00 -9.30 -8.91
N ILE A 149 -20.78 -8.84 -9.88
CA ILE A 149 -22.25 -8.95 -9.86
C ILE A 149 -22.69 -10.41 -9.90
N ARG A 150 -22.05 -11.23 -10.73
CA ARG A 150 -22.31 -12.67 -10.78
C ARG A 150 -22.06 -13.34 -9.42
N ALA A 151 -20.96 -12.98 -8.74
CA ALA A 151 -20.61 -13.52 -7.43
C ALA A 151 -21.67 -13.17 -6.37
N ILE A 152 -22.12 -11.91 -6.34
CA ILE A 152 -23.18 -11.44 -5.44
C ILE A 152 -24.48 -12.20 -5.72
N GLN A 153 -24.92 -12.26 -6.98
CA GLN A 153 -26.14 -12.95 -7.36
C GLN A 153 -26.11 -14.45 -7.04
N ALA A 154 -24.96 -15.12 -7.19
CA ALA A 154 -24.80 -16.51 -6.79
C ALA A 154 -25.04 -16.68 -5.29
N ARG A 155 -24.43 -15.84 -4.44
CA ARG A 155 -24.61 -15.91 -2.98
C ARG A 155 -26.04 -15.60 -2.54
N VAL A 156 -26.71 -14.66 -3.20
CA VAL A 156 -28.15 -14.39 -2.99
C VAL A 156 -29.00 -15.62 -3.35
N ARG A 157 -28.67 -16.30 -4.44
CA ARG A 157 -29.34 -17.54 -4.85
C ARG A 157 -29.14 -18.66 -3.84
N ASP A 158 -27.89 -18.91 -3.45
CA ASP A 158 -27.49 -20.07 -2.67
C ASP A 158 -27.87 -19.95 -1.18
N HIS A 159 -27.84 -18.73 -0.62
CA HIS A 159 -28.05 -18.51 0.82
C HIS A 159 -29.34 -17.77 1.17
N PHE A 160 -29.98 -17.09 0.21
CA PHE A 160 -31.14 -16.25 0.47
C PHE A 160 -32.34 -16.59 -0.44
N GLY A 161 -32.37 -17.80 -1.00
CA GLY A 161 -33.49 -18.29 -1.80
C GLY A 161 -33.73 -17.44 -3.06
N SER A 162 -32.69 -16.83 -3.61
CA SER A 162 -32.77 -15.88 -4.74
C SER A 162 -33.52 -14.58 -4.44
N SER A 163 -33.74 -14.21 -3.17
CA SER A 163 -34.41 -12.97 -2.76
C SER A 163 -33.40 -11.89 -2.37
N PRO A 164 -33.23 -10.82 -3.18
CA PRO A 164 -32.39 -9.69 -2.80
C PRO A 164 -32.89 -8.98 -1.54
N LEU A 165 -34.21 -8.92 -1.34
CA LEU A 165 -34.81 -8.29 -0.16
C LEU A 165 -34.37 -9.02 1.12
N THR A 166 -34.40 -10.36 1.11
CA THR A 166 -33.99 -11.17 2.26
C THR A 166 -32.51 -10.98 2.58
N PHE A 167 -31.66 -10.90 1.54
CA PHE A 167 -30.24 -10.58 1.70
C PHE A 167 -30.01 -9.19 2.31
N ILE A 168 -30.71 -8.17 1.82
CA ILE A 168 -30.59 -6.79 2.33
C ILE A 168 -31.04 -6.71 3.79
N THR A 169 -32.22 -7.25 4.12
CA THR A 169 -32.72 -7.28 5.51
C THR A 169 -31.74 -7.99 6.45
N TRP A 170 -31.11 -9.07 5.98
CA TRP A 170 -30.09 -9.77 6.76
C TRP A 170 -28.83 -8.91 6.98
N ILE A 171 -28.34 -8.19 5.96
CA ILE A 171 -27.22 -7.24 6.12
C ILE A 171 -27.57 -6.19 7.16
N ASP A 172 -28.72 -5.53 7.00
CA ASP A 172 -29.12 -4.41 7.86
C ASP A 172 -29.22 -4.85 9.33
N THR A 173 -29.79 -6.04 9.58
CA THR A 173 -29.89 -6.63 10.92
C THR A 173 -28.50 -6.96 11.48
N THR A 174 -27.63 -7.58 10.66
CA THR A 174 -26.28 -7.99 11.08
C THR A 174 -25.40 -6.78 11.44
N LEU A 175 -25.51 -5.68 10.70
CA LEU A 175 -24.76 -4.45 10.99
C LEU A 175 -25.27 -3.77 12.26
N ALA A 176 -26.59 -3.71 12.46
CA ALA A 176 -27.18 -3.17 13.69
C ALA A 176 -26.77 -3.96 14.94
N ASP A 177 -26.68 -5.29 14.84
CA ASP A 177 -26.24 -6.15 15.94
C ASP A 177 -24.75 -5.95 16.27
N ASN A 178 -23.90 -5.75 15.26
CA ASN A 178 -22.45 -5.53 15.47
C ASN A 178 -22.15 -4.17 16.11
N ASP A 179 -22.93 -3.13 15.81
CA ASP A 179 -22.84 -1.81 16.46
C ASP A 179 -23.27 -1.82 17.94
N THR A 180 -23.87 -2.92 18.41
CA THR A 180 -24.38 -3.07 19.79
C THR A 180 -23.40 -3.81 20.72
N THR A 181 -22.18 -4.15 20.28
CA THR A 181 -21.16 -4.74 21.18
C THR A 181 -20.69 -3.71 22.22
N PRO A 182 -20.89 -3.93 23.55
CA PRO A 182 -20.39 -3.02 24.56
C PRO A 182 -18.85 -3.10 24.63
N GLY A 183 -18.19 -1.94 24.62
CA GLY A 183 -16.78 -1.81 24.93
C GLY A 183 -16.43 -2.46 26.28
N ALA A 184 -15.20 -2.97 26.36
CA ALA A 184 -14.60 -3.66 27.50
C ALA A 184 -14.95 -3.04 28.87
N PRO A 185 -15.11 -3.85 29.94
CA PRO A 185 -15.35 -3.32 31.27
C PRO A 185 -14.16 -2.47 31.72
N ALA A 186 -14.44 -1.22 32.10
CA ALA A 186 -13.50 -0.37 32.79
C ALA A 186 -12.99 -1.11 34.04
N THR A 187 -11.69 -1.34 34.10
CA THR A 187 -10.99 -1.75 35.31
C THR A 187 -11.16 -0.67 36.36
N VAL A 188 -12.12 -0.86 37.27
CA VAL A 188 -12.14 -0.09 38.52
C VAL A 188 -11.09 -0.70 39.42
N ASP A 189 -9.90 -0.12 39.35
CA ASP A 189 -8.87 -0.30 40.36
C ASP A 189 -9.35 0.40 41.64
N ARG A 190 -9.67 -0.39 42.67
CA ARG A 190 -9.81 0.13 44.03
C ARG A 190 -9.05 -0.76 44.98
N ALA A 191 -7.77 -0.42 45.11
CA ALA A 191 -6.88 -0.85 46.16
C ALA A 191 -7.50 -0.66 47.55
N ALA A 192 -7.11 -1.59 48.42
CA ALA A 192 -7.45 -1.71 49.82
C ALA A 192 -7.14 -0.45 50.66
N GLY A 193 -8.02 -0.18 51.62
CA GLY A 193 -7.77 0.69 52.76
C GLY A 193 -8.43 0.09 54.01
N ALA A 194 -7.61 -0.54 54.86
CA ALA A 194 -8.01 -1.16 56.12
C ALA A 194 -8.34 -0.10 57.22
N PRO A 195 -8.98 -0.51 58.34
CA PRO A 195 -9.70 0.40 59.24
C PRO A 195 -8.81 0.90 60.40
N VAL A 196 -9.16 2.07 60.97
CA VAL A 196 -8.59 2.56 62.25
C VAL A 196 -9.72 3.20 63.10
N PRO A 197 -9.71 3.03 64.43
CA PRO A 197 -10.92 3.03 65.26
C PRO A 197 -11.20 4.36 65.98
N SER A 198 -12.45 4.50 66.43
CA SER A 198 -12.96 5.59 67.26
C SER A 198 -12.21 5.74 68.60
N ARG A 199 -11.85 6.97 68.98
CA ARG A 199 -11.75 7.40 70.39
C ARG A 199 -12.10 8.89 70.57
N ARG A 200 -13.08 9.09 71.47
CA ARG A 200 -13.47 10.26 72.30
C ARG A 200 -14.00 11.50 71.61
#